data_AF-A0A4U6S954-F1
#
_entry.id   AF-A0A4U6S954-F1
#
_cell.length_a   1.000
_cell.length_b   1.000
_cell.length_c   1.000
_cell.angle_alpha   90.00
_cell.angle_beta   90.00
_cell.angle_gamma   90.00
#
_symmetry.space_group_name_H-M   'P 1'
#
loop_
_entity.id
_entity.type
_entity.pdbx_description
1 polymer ?
#
loop_
_entity_poly.entity_id
_entity_poly.type
_entity_poly.pdbx_seq_one_letter_code
_entity_poly.pdbx_strand_id
1 'polypeptide(L)'
;MPELVQRTVTRRSLPALILLLAGVALAGCSGGDFGRTRADFRNDDMHRWIGAEATGSIGKNASQFQLTEHERQLRDLAYQFIEPPLSRPAWKSVFGDYQPLPSPWRQRVVFDRTAYGRNLIDEPHRSFASRYSLLIDEVRDDITRFEPFFATAIQVTELDRKRNASLHMIADVSPRERADAVARMEENTLIVQWVQQALERRISSYRWALERLVIQAPDGMAADAERQINELARLTANAPLISAPVTGQAVVTKG
;
A
#
# COMPACT_ATOMS: atom_id res chain seq x y z
N MET A 1 73.08 -34.36 50.37
CA MET A 1 71.73 -33.81 50.09
C MET A 1 71.85 -32.29 50.05
N PRO A 2 71.28 -31.53 49.09
CA PRO A 2 70.65 -31.95 47.83
C PRO A 2 71.09 -31.10 46.61
N GLU A 3 70.76 -31.66 45.45
CA GLU A 3 70.29 -31.07 44.19
C GLU A 3 70.66 -29.65 43.75
N LEU A 4 71.18 -29.61 42.52
CA LEU A 4 70.69 -28.74 41.46
C LEU A 4 70.96 -29.40 40.11
N VAL A 5 69.94 -29.54 39.27
CA VAL A 5 69.89 -29.03 37.88
C VAL A 5 68.58 -29.48 37.23
N GLN A 6 67.71 -28.48 37.10
CA GLN A 6 66.83 -28.14 35.98
C GLN A 6 66.45 -29.23 34.95
N ARG A 7 65.15 -29.26 34.63
CA ARG A 7 64.70 -29.17 33.23
C ARG A 7 63.33 -28.51 33.12
N THR A 8 63.39 -27.27 32.66
CA THR A 8 62.50 -26.57 31.71
C THR A 8 61.28 -27.34 31.17
N VAL A 9 60.12 -26.69 31.21
CA VAL A 9 59.26 -26.57 30.02
C VAL A 9 58.67 -25.16 29.96
N THR A 10 59.27 -24.33 29.11
CA THR A 10 58.59 -23.20 28.48
C THR A 10 57.62 -23.73 27.41
N ARG A 11 56.59 -22.91 27.15
CA ARG A 11 55.62 -22.93 26.04
C ARG A 11 54.26 -23.52 26.38
N ARG A 12 53.26 -22.64 26.45
CA ARG A 12 51.98 -22.71 25.70
C ARG A 12 51.01 -21.58 26.10
N SER A 13 51.47 -20.33 26.18
CA SER A 13 50.56 -19.18 26.37
C SER A 13 50.26 -18.42 25.06
N LEU A 14 51.10 -18.58 24.03
CA LEU A 14 50.89 -17.98 22.71
C LEU A 14 49.65 -18.49 21.93
N PRO A 15 49.30 -19.79 21.89
CA PRO A 15 48.15 -20.23 21.09
C PRO A 15 46.81 -19.77 21.69
N ALA A 16 46.74 -19.65 23.02
CA ALA A 16 45.54 -19.18 23.70
C ALA A 16 45.27 -17.68 23.44
N LEU A 17 46.33 -16.86 23.39
CA LEU A 17 46.19 -15.43 23.11
C LEU A 17 45.81 -15.17 21.64
N ILE A 18 46.33 -15.98 20.70
CA ILE A 18 45.96 -15.90 19.28
C ILE A 18 44.50 -16.34 19.06
N LEU A 19 44.03 -17.38 19.75
CA LEU A 19 42.62 -17.80 19.72
C LEU A 19 41.68 -16.73 20.31
N LEU A 20 42.11 -16.04 21.38
CA LEU A 20 41.34 -14.95 21.98
C LEU A 20 41.26 -13.73 21.04
N LEU A 21 42.37 -13.35 20.41
CA LEU A 21 42.43 -12.26 19.43
C LEU A 21 41.65 -12.58 18.15
N ALA A 22 41.69 -13.83 17.67
CA ALA A 22 40.87 -14.29 16.55
C ALA A 22 39.37 -14.27 16.90
N GLY A 23 38.99 -14.63 18.14
CA GLY A 23 37.62 -14.52 18.63
C GLY A 23 37.10 -13.08 18.65
N VAL A 24 37.91 -12.11 19.08
CA VAL A 24 37.54 -10.69 19.06
C VAL A 24 37.48 -10.12 17.64
N ALA A 25 38.38 -10.54 16.74
CA ALA A 25 38.36 -10.11 15.34
C ALA A 25 37.16 -10.69 14.55
N LEU A 26 36.70 -11.90 14.89
CA LEU A 26 35.50 -12.50 14.29
C LEU A 26 34.19 -11.96 14.91
N ALA A 27 34.21 -11.47 16.15
CA ALA A 27 33.07 -10.79 16.78
C ALA A 27 32.88 -9.35 16.26
N GLY A 28 33.94 -8.72 15.75
CA GLY A 28 33.92 -7.33 15.25
C GLY A 28 33.38 -7.14 13.83
N CYS A 29 33.14 -8.23 13.07
CA CYS A 29 32.56 -8.18 11.73
C CYS A 29 31.19 -8.88 11.62
N SER A 30 30.55 -9.15 12.75
CA SER A 30 29.08 -9.18 12.79
C SER A 30 28.60 -7.74 12.99
N GLY A 31 28.84 -6.91 11.97
CA GLY A 31 28.07 -5.69 11.73
C GLY A 31 26.65 -6.09 11.33
N GLY A 32 25.98 -6.76 12.26
CA GLY A 32 24.61 -7.17 12.14
C GLY A 32 23.76 -5.93 12.20
N ASP A 33 23.48 -5.36 11.02
CA ASP A 33 22.33 -4.50 10.75
C ASP A 33 21.01 -5.30 10.89
N PHE A 34 20.93 -6.14 11.93
CA PHE A 34 19.75 -6.87 12.37
C PHE A 34 18.88 -6.02 13.32
N GLY A 35 19.20 -4.73 13.45
CA GLY A 35 18.39 -3.70 14.12
C GLY A 35 17.60 -2.81 13.16
N ARG A 36 17.89 -2.87 11.85
CA ARG A 36 17.04 -2.34 10.78
C ARG A 36 16.33 -3.47 10.03
N THR A 37 15.87 -4.49 10.76
CA THR A 37 14.59 -5.09 10.37
C THR A 37 13.58 -3.95 10.31
N ARG A 38 13.44 -3.33 9.13
CA ARG A 38 12.18 -2.86 8.56
C ARG A 38 11.18 -2.45 9.64
N ALA A 39 11.50 -1.40 10.39
CA ALA A 39 10.62 -0.94 11.47
C ALA A 39 9.21 -0.66 10.95
N ASP A 40 9.08 -0.35 9.65
CA ASP A 40 7.80 -0.09 8.96
C ASP A 40 6.88 -1.30 8.77
N PHE A 41 7.38 -2.54 8.75
CA PHE A 41 6.55 -3.69 8.33
C PHE A 41 5.72 -4.29 9.48
N ARG A 42 5.96 -3.82 10.71
CA ARG A 42 5.20 -4.14 11.92
C ARG A 42 4.89 -2.87 12.73
N ASN A 43 4.93 -1.69 12.11
CA ASN A 43 4.55 -0.43 12.74
C ASN A 43 3.05 -0.19 12.54
N ASP A 44 2.41 0.48 13.49
CA ASP A 44 1.01 0.92 13.39
C ASP A 44 0.76 1.87 12.19
N ASP A 45 1.84 2.36 11.56
CA ASP A 45 1.85 3.36 10.49
C ASP A 45 2.38 2.83 9.14
N MET A 46 2.27 1.51 8.86
CA MET A 46 2.83 0.90 7.63
C MET A 46 2.42 1.64 6.34
N HIS A 47 1.17 2.11 6.24
CA HIS A 47 0.65 2.83 5.08
C HIS A 47 0.77 4.37 5.16
N ARG A 48 1.57 4.90 6.08
CA ARG A 48 1.77 6.36 6.25
C ARG A 48 2.29 7.04 4.99
N TRP A 49 3.11 6.34 4.21
CA TRP A 49 3.70 6.84 2.97
C TRP A 49 2.65 7.28 1.94
N ILE A 50 1.42 6.73 1.95
CA ILE A 50 0.39 7.01 0.95
C ILE A 50 0.07 8.51 0.91
N GLY A 51 -0.09 9.15 2.06
CA GLY A 51 -0.37 10.59 2.15
C GLY A 51 0.78 11.46 1.64
N ALA A 52 2.01 11.07 1.97
CA ALA A 52 3.22 11.77 1.52
C ALA A 52 3.45 11.63 0.01
N GLU A 53 3.19 10.45 -0.55
CA GLU A 53 3.29 10.23 -1.99
C GLU A 53 2.19 10.98 -2.75
N ALA A 54 0.96 10.96 -2.23
CA ALA A 54 -0.16 11.68 -2.83
C ALA A 54 0.10 13.20 -2.89
N THR A 55 0.47 13.83 -1.77
CA THR A 55 0.76 15.27 -1.73
C THR A 55 2.04 15.63 -2.50
N GLY A 56 3.11 14.85 -2.31
CA GLY A 56 4.39 15.09 -2.97
C GLY A 56 4.30 15.00 -4.50
N SER A 57 3.42 14.13 -5.01
CA SER A 57 3.22 14.00 -6.46
C SER A 57 2.58 15.21 -7.14
N ILE A 58 1.88 16.07 -6.39
CA ILE A 58 1.30 17.32 -6.87
C ILE A 58 2.08 18.55 -6.39
N GLY A 59 3.30 18.36 -5.88
CA GLY A 59 4.19 19.45 -5.43
C GLY A 59 3.80 20.07 -4.08
N LYS A 60 2.97 19.40 -3.29
CA LYS A 60 2.60 19.83 -1.93
C LYS A 60 3.44 19.09 -0.87
N ASN A 61 3.50 19.67 0.32
CA ASN A 61 4.19 19.08 1.46
C ASN A 61 3.24 18.21 2.28
N ALA A 62 3.74 17.09 2.78
CA ALA A 62 3.02 16.24 3.72
C ALA A 62 3.00 16.86 5.14
N SER A 63 1.92 16.61 5.87
CA SER A 63 1.76 17.07 7.24
C SER A 63 2.66 16.32 8.22
N GLN A 64 3.28 17.04 9.15
CA GLN A 64 4.14 16.54 10.21
C GLN A 64 3.35 16.10 11.45
N PHE A 65 2.06 16.42 11.56
CA PHE A 65 1.21 15.96 12.64
C PHE A 65 1.17 14.43 12.75
N GLN A 66 0.92 13.91 13.95
CA GLN A 66 0.68 12.49 14.12
C GLN A 66 -0.64 12.09 13.45
N LEU A 67 -0.73 10.87 12.92
CA LEU A 67 -1.98 10.35 12.38
C LEU A 67 -2.96 10.04 13.51
N THR A 68 -4.23 10.39 13.32
CA THR A 68 -5.31 9.87 14.16
C THR A 68 -5.61 8.40 13.82
N GLU A 69 -6.39 7.72 14.68
CA GLU A 69 -6.79 6.33 14.41
C GLU A 69 -7.60 6.21 13.11
N HIS A 70 -8.55 7.11 12.87
CA HIS A 70 -9.31 7.11 11.62
C HIS A 70 -8.44 7.42 10.39
N GLU A 71 -7.42 8.28 10.54
CA GLU A 71 -6.48 8.58 9.45
C GLU A 71 -5.54 7.41 9.14
N ARG A 72 -5.14 6.62 10.14
CA ARG A 72 -4.43 5.34 9.94
C ARG A 72 -5.33 4.33 9.22
N GLN A 73 -6.52 4.10 9.76
CA GLN A 73 -7.49 3.17 9.19
C GLN A 73 -7.85 3.52 7.74
N LEU A 74 -7.97 4.81 7.41
CA LEU A 74 -8.20 5.27 6.04
C LEU A 74 -7.09 4.79 5.09
N ARG A 75 -5.83 4.88 5.51
CA ARG A 75 -4.66 4.49 4.72
C ARG A 75 -4.58 2.97 4.56
N ASP A 76 -4.90 2.22 5.62
CA ASP A 76 -4.91 0.76 5.60
C ASP A 76 -5.98 0.19 4.66
N LEU A 77 -7.17 0.78 4.69
CA LEU A 77 -8.26 0.41 3.78
C LEU A 77 -7.97 0.90 2.35
N ALA A 78 -7.36 2.08 2.18
CA ALA A 78 -7.00 2.61 0.87
C ALA A 78 -6.00 1.70 0.14
N TYR A 79 -5.00 1.17 0.86
CA TYR A 79 -3.95 0.34 0.25
C TYR A 79 -4.53 -0.85 -0.54
N GLN A 80 -5.58 -1.47 -0.03
CA GLN A 80 -6.22 -2.63 -0.67
C GLN A 80 -6.83 -2.31 -2.05
N PHE A 81 -7.23 -1.06 -2.28
CA PHE A 81 -7.71 -0.59 -3.59
C PHE A 81 -6.59 -0.07 -4.47
N ILE A 82 -5.59 0.59 -3.88
CA ILE A 82 -4.43 1.18 -4.55
C ILE A 82 -3.54 0.11 -5.16
N GLU A 83 -3.33 -0.99 -4.44
CA GLU A 83 -2.69 -2.17 -4.98
C GLU A 83 -3.44 -2.60 -6.25
N PRO A 84 -2.79 -2.88 -7.39
CA PRO A 84 -3.48 -3.41 -8.55
C PRO A 84 -4.20 -4.72 -8.23
N PRO A 85 -5.33 -5.05 -8.87
CA PRO A 85 -5.89 -6.39 -8.76
C PRO A 85 -4.86 -7.39 -9.30
N LEU A 86 -4.42 -8.29 -8.43
CA LEU A 86 -3.47 -9.34 -8.76
C LEU A 86 -4.14 -10.67 -8.43
N SER A 87 -3.93 -11.66 -9.30
CA SER A 87 -4.27 -13.07 -9.02
C SER A 87 -3.68 -13.57 -7.70
N ARG A 88 -2.54 -12.98 -7.30
CA ARG A 88 -1.88 -13.15 -6.01
C ARG A 88 -1.53 -11.76 -5.45
N PRO A 89 -2.38 -11.17 -4.60
CA PRO A 89 -2.07 -9.88 -4.01
C PRO A 89 -0.84 -9.99 -3.10
N ALA A 90 0.01 -8.96 -3.09
CA ALA A 90 1.28 -8.95 -2.38
C ALA A 90 1.09 -9.11 -0.87
N TRP A 91 -0.07 -8.69 -0.33
CA TRP A 91 -0.41 -8.92 1.08
C TRP A 91 -0.66 -10.40 1.43
N LYS A 92 -1.04 -11.24 0.46
CA LYS A 92 -1.14 -12.71 0.59
C LYS A 92 0.17 -13.42 0.18
N SER A 93 1.11 -12.71 -0.45
CA SER A 93 2.41 -13.25 -0.85
C SER A 93 3.38 -13.30 0.33
N VAL A 94 4.48 -14.06 0.18
CA VAL A 94 5.55 -14.15 1.18
C VAL A 94 6.04 -12.73 1.49
N PHE A 95 5.98 -12.33 2.77
CA PHE A 95 6.42 -11.12 3.51
C PHE A 95 7.46 -10.11 2.92
N GLY A 96 7.87 -10.16 1.65
CA GLY A 96 8.90 -9.35 1.02
C GLY A 96 8.45 -8.50 -0.17
N ASP A 97 7.20 -8.63 -0.64
CA ASP A 97 6.71 -7.94 -1.85
C ASP A 97 6.07 -6.56 -1.59
N TYR A 98 5.96 -6.14 -0.33
CA TYR A 98 5.41 -4.83 0.02
C TYR A 98 6.31 -3.69 -0.47
N GLN A 99 5.79 -2.85 -1.35
CA GLN A 99 6.47 -1.69 -1.89
C GLN A 99 5.52 -0.49 -1.98
N PRO A 100 5.97 0.73 -1.64
CA PRO A 100 5.24 1.94 -1.94
C PRO A 100 4.90 2.02 -3.43
N LEU A 101 3.63 2.25 -3.74
CA LEU A 101 3.13 2.38 -5.10
C LEU A 101 3.11 3.87 -5.49
N PRO A 102 3.46 4.22 -6.73
CA PRO A 102 3.41 5.61 -7.16
C PRO A 102 1.95 6.10 -7.24
N SER A 103 1.70 7.34 -6.83
CA SER A 103 0.38 7.94 -6.99
C SER A 103 -0.02 8.06 -8.47
N PRO A 104 -1.31 8.16 -8.80
CA PRO A 104 -1.74 8.35 -10.17
C PRO A 104 -1.21 9.63 -10.81
N TRP A 105 -0.95 10.66 -9.99
CA TRP A 105 -0.45 11.97 -10.45
C TRP A 105 1.05 11.97 -10.72
N ARG A 106 1.82 11.03 -10.14
CA ARG A 106 3.24 10.86 -10.46
C ARG A 106 3.47 10.00 -11.71
N GLN A 107 2.55 9.09 -12.00
CA GLN A 107 2.70 8.11 -13.07
C GLN A 107 2.72 8.79 -14.44
N ARG A 108 3.78 8.54 -15.22
CA ARG A 108 3.91 9.02 -16.60
C ARG A 108 3.22 8.10 -17.61
N VAL A 109 3.15 6.81 -17.30
CA VAL A 109 2.53 5.80 -18.17
C VAL A 109 1.04 5.79 -17.88
N VAL A 110 0.25 5.91 -18.96
CA VAL A 110 -1.21 5.85 -18.88
C VAL A 110 -1.63 4.46 -18.40
N PHE A 111 -2.62 4.41 -17.51
CA PHE A 111 -3.23 3.18 -17.04
C PHE A 111 -3.59 2.23 -18.19
N ASP A 112 -3.09 0.99 -18.14
CA ASP A 112 -3.44 -0.07 -19.09
C ASP A 112 -4.56 -0.95 -18.53
N ARG A 113 -5.80 -0.71 -19.00
CA ARG A 113 -6.99 -1.50 -18.61
C ARG A 113 -6.88 -2.99 -18.96
N THR A 114 -5.97 -3.35 -19.86
CA THR A 114 -5.86 -4.72 -20.38
C THR A 114 -4.90 -5.58 -19.56
N ALA A 115 -4.02 -4.97 -18.76
CA ALA A 115 -2.95 -5.66 -18.05
C ALA A 115 -3.47 -6.76 -17.11
N TYR A 116 -4.48 -6.43 -16.29
CA TYR A 116 -5.13 -7.41 -15.40
C TYR A 116 -5.71 -8.59 -16.18
N GLY A 117 -6.49 -8.32 -17.23
CA GLY A 117 -7.12 -9.38 -18.00
C GLY A 117 -6.12 -10.25 -18.76
N ARG A 118 -5.04 -9.67 -19.30
CA ARG A 118 -3.94 -10.45 -19.89
C ARG A 118 -3.32 -11.37 -18.85
N ASN A 119 -2.98 -10.87 -17.67
CA ASN A 119 -2.43 -11.69 -16.59
C ASN A 119 -3.39 -12.83 -16.18
N LEU A 120 -4.69 -12.54 -16.02
CA LEU A 120 -5.73 -13.52 -15.72
C LEU A 120 -5.86 -14.61 -16.80
N ILE A 121 -5.59 -14.27 -18.06
CA ILE A 121 -5.69 -15.19 -19.20
C ILE A 121 -4.40 -15.99 -19.39
N ASP A 122 -3.25 -15.34 -19.19
CA ASP A 122 -1.93 -15.89 -19.45
C ASP A 122 -1.44 -16.79 -18.29
N GLU A 123 -1.95 -16.56 -17.07
CA GLU A 123 -1.59 -17.39 -15.92
C GLU A 123 -2.05 -18.85 -16.06
N PRO A 124 -1.27 -19.81 -15.53
CA PRO A 124 -1.66 -21.22 -15.51
C PRO A 124 -2.90 -21.43 -14.61
N HIS A 125 -4.06 -21.61 -15.22
CA HIS A 125 -5.30 -21.97 -14.53
C HIS A 125 -5.69 -23.42 -14.84
N ARG A 126 -6.30 -24.11 -13.86
CA ARG A 126 -6.77 -25.50 -14.05
C ARG A 126 -7.90 -25.61 -15.09
N SER A 127 -8.71 -24.57 -15.24
CA SER A 127 -9.82 -24.49 -16.22
C SER A 127 -10.26 -23.05 -16.49
N PHE A 128 -11.08 -22.83 -17.53
CA PHE A 128 -11.74 -21.54 -17.77
C PHE A 128 -12.69 -21.14 -16.63
N ALA A 129 -13.41 -22.09 -16.05
CA ALA A 129 -14.24 -21.85 -14.86
C ALA A 129 -13.42 -21.26 -13.70
N SER A 130 -12.17 -21.71 -13.50
CA SER A 130 -11.29 -21.12 -12.47
C SER A 130 -10.97 -19.64 -12.73
N ARG A 131 -10.88 -19.21 -14.00
CA ARG A 131 -10.66 -17.79 -14.34
C ARG A 131 -11.90 -16.94 -14.05
N TYR A 132 -13.08 -17.47 -14.35
CA TYR A 132 -14.34 -16.83 -13.98
C TYR A 132 -14.48 -16.72 -12.46
N SER A 133 -14.20 -17.78 -11.70
CA SER A 133 -14.22 -17.74 -10.23
C SER A 133 -13.28 -16.68 -9.68
N LEU A 134 -12.04 -16.61 -10.17
CA LEU A 134 -11.07 -15.61 -9.70
C LEU A 134 -11.55 -14.18 -9.99
N LEU A 135 -12.06 -13.91 -11.20
CA LEU A 135 -12.63 -12.60 -11.52
C LEU A 135 -13.79 -12.25 -10.58
N ILE A 136 -14.70 -13.19 -10.34
CA ILE A 136 -15.84 -13.01 -9.43
C ILE A 136 -15.38 -12.72 -8.01
N ASP A 137 -14.40 -13.47 -7.50
CA ASP A 137 -13.89 -13.33 -6.15
C ASP A 137 -13.20 -11.97 -5.95
N GLU A 138 -12.40 -11.50 -6.91
CA GLU A 138 -11.76 -10.18 -6.84
C GLU A 138 -12.78 -9.03 -6.88
N VAL A 139 -13.82 -9.13 -7.72
CA VAL A 139 -14.92 -8.15 -7.75
C VAL A 139 -15.68 -8.16 -6.43
N ARG A 140 -15.94 -9.34 -5.85
CA ARG A 140 -16.60 -9.48 -4.56
C ARG A 140 -15.76 -8.90 -3.42
N ASP A 141 -14.46 -9.15 -3.42
CA ASP A 141 -13.52 -8.57 -2.46
C ASP A 141 -13.61 -7.03 -2.51
N ASP A 142 -13.58 -6.43 -3.70
CA ASP A 142 -13.74 -4.98 -3.86
C ASP A 142 -15.09 -4.45 -3.36
N ILE A 143 -16.19 -5.18 -3.61
CA ILE A 143 -17.53 -4.83 -3.08
C ILE A 143 -17.53 -4.87 -1.55
N THR A 144 -16.97 -5.91 -0.94
CA THR A 144 -16.97 -6.05 0.54
C THR A 144 -16.11 -5.01 1.23
N ARG A 145 -15.04 -4.55 0.59
CA ARG A 145 -14.15 -3.49 1.10
C ARG A 145 -14.71 -2.09 0.91
N PHE A 146 -15.69 -1.92 0.01
CA PHE A 146 -16.23 -0.62 -0.38
C PHE A 146 -16.81 0.14 0.83
N GLU A 147 -17.73 -0.48 1.57
CA GLU A 147 -18.42 0.18 2.68
C GLU A 147 -17.48 0.56 3.82
N PRO A 148 -16.61 -0.32 4.34
CA PRO A 148 -15.65 0.05 5.39
C PRO A 148 -14.79 1.26 5.01
N PHE A 149 -14.29 1.31 3.77
CA PHE A 149 -13.45 2.41 3.33
C PHE A 149 -14.22 3.74 3.29
N PHE A 150 -15.37 3.78 2.63
CA PHE A 150 -16.13 5.03 2.50
C PHE A 150 -16.74 5.49 3.83
N ALA A 151 -17.09 4.57 4.73
CA ALA A 151 -17.50 4.91 6.09
C ALA A 151 -16.38 5.64 6.85
N THR A 152 -15.15 5.10 6.83
CA THR A 152 -13.98 5.76 7.44
C THR A 152 -13.64 7.08 6.76
N ALA A 153 -13.73 7.15 5.43
CA ALA A 153 -13.46 8.38 4.68
C ALA A 153 -14.43 9.52 5.03
N ILE A 154 -15.72 9.20 5.23
CA ILE A 154 -16.70 10.17 5.74
C ILE A 154 -16.28 10.68 7.12
N GLN A 155 -15.90 9.79 8.06
CA GLN A 155 -15.49 10.21 9.41
C GLN A 155 -14.26 11.13 9.37
N VAL A 156 -13.24 10.79 8.58
CA VAL A 156 -12.05 11.64 8.42
C VAL A 156 -12.44 13.00 7.83
N THR A 157 -13.34 13.04 6.86
CA THR A 157 -13.81 14.30 6.25
C THR A 157 -14.58 15.18 7.25
N GLU A 158 -15.40 14.59 8.12
CA GLU A 158 -16.06 15.34 9.19
C GLU A 158 -15.06 15.89 10.20
N LEU A 159 -14.01 15.13 10.53
CA LEU A 159 -12.92 15.60 11.39
C LEU A 159 -12.11 16.71 10.71
N ASP A 160 -11.88 16.62 9.40
CA ASP A 160 -11.23 17.67 8.61
C ASP A 160 -12.09 18.94 8.57
N ARG A 161 -13.42 18.82 8.40
CA ARG A 161 -14.34 19.98 8.49
C ARG A 161 -14.25 20.66 9.86
N LYS A 162 -14.25 19.88 10.95
CA LYS A 162 -14.07 20.41 12.31
C LYS A 162 -12.71 21.09 12.47
N ARG A 163 -11.63 20.47 11.98
CA ARG A 163 -10.28 21.05 12.01
C ARG A 163 -10.23 22.39 11.29
N ASN A 164 -10.81 22.47 10.08
CA ASN A 164 -10.87 23.72 9.33
C ASN A 164 -11.65 24.80 10.07
N ALA A 165 -12.80 24.47 10.66
CA ALA A 165 -13.57 25.41 11.48
C ALA A 165 -12.78 25.90 12.69
N SER A 166 -12.09 25.00 13.40
CA SER A 166 -11.24 25.35 14.55
C SER A 166 -10.10 26.28 14.18
N LEU A 167 -9.46 26.10 13.01
CA LEU A 167 -8.39 26.97 12.51
C LEU A 167 -8.83 28.44 12.29
N HIS A 168 -10.14 28.68 12.13
CA HIS A 168 -10.70 30.03 12.04
C HIS A 168 -11.07 30.63 13.40
N MET A 169 -11.29 29.79 14.42
CA MET A 169 -11.71 30.23 15.75
C MET A 169 -10.54 30.47 16.70
N ILE A 170 -9.41 29.78 16.51
CA ILE A 170 -8.23 29.91 17.38
C ILE A 170 -7.40 31.12 16.94
N ALA A 171 -7.20 32.08 17.85
CA ALA A 171 -6.49 33.32 17.58
C ALA A 171 -4.97 33.12 17.39
N ASP A 172 -4.36 32.24 18.20
CA ASP A 172 -2.90 32.10 18.29
C ASP A 172 -2.35 30.89 17.53
N VAL A 173 -2.88 30.59 16.34
CA VAL A 173 -2.32 29.51 15.49
C VAL A 173 -1.10 30.03 14.72
N SER A 174 0.06 29.40 14.93
CA SER A 174 1.27 29.76 14.19
C SER A 174 1.12 29.48 12.69
N PRO A 175 1.81 30.23 11.79
CA PRO A 175 1.76 29.96 10.35
C PRO A 175 2.16 28.54 9.98
N ARG A 176 3.14 27.96 10.70
CA ARG A 176 3.58 26.59 10.50
C ARG A 176 2.49 25.57 10.87
N GLU A 177 1.87 25.74 12.03
CA GLU A 177 0.79 24.87 12.49
C GLU A 177 -0.44 24.93 11.57
N ARG A 178 -0.79 26.13 11.10
CA ARG A 178 -1.84 26.31 10.09
C ARG A 178 -1.52 25.58 8.80
N ALA A 179 -0.29 25.74 8.28
CA ALA A 179 0.14 25.05 7.06
C ALA A 179 0.09 23.53 7.22
N ASP A 180 0.49 23.01 8.39
CA ASP A 180 0.52 21.58 8.67
C ASP A 180 -0.89 20.97 8.82
N ALA A 181 -1.82 21.72 9.41
CA ALA A 181 -3.23 21.36 9.50
C ALA A 181 -3.90 21.33 8.12
N VAL A 182 -3.60 22.32 7.26
CA VAL A 182 -4.09 22.36 5.88
C VAL A 182 -3.52 21.18 5.08
N ALA A 183 -2.22 20.92 5.19
CA ALA A 183 -1.57 19.80 4.53
C ALA A 183 -2.23 18.45 4.89
N ARG A 184 -2.61 18.24 6.17
CA ARG A 184 -3.28 16.99 6.58
C ARG A 184 -4.65 16.81 5.93
N MET A 185 -5.45 17.87 5.86
CA MET A 185 -6.76 17.82 5.19
C MET A 185 -6.59 17.52 3.69
N GLU A 186 -5.58 18.12 3.05
CA GLU A 186 -5.26 17.85 1.65
C GLU A 186 -4.77 16.41 1.42
N GLU A 187 -3.94 15.86 2.30
CA GLU A 187 -3.54 14.44 2.25
C GLU A 187 -4.75 13.52 2.29
N ASN A 188 -5.66 13.73 3.24
CA ASN A 188 -6.84 12.89 3.42
C ASN A 188 -7.74 12.95 2.17
N THR A 189 -7.99 14.15 1.64
CA THR A 189 -8.71 14.34 0.37
C THR A 189 -8.06 13.57 -0.78
N LEU A 190 -6.73 13.66 -0.94
CA LEU A 190 -6.05 12.99 -2.04
C LEU A 190 -6.10 11.46 -1.92
N ILE A 191 -5.96 10.90 -0.72
CA ILE A 191 -6.06 9.45 -0.51
C ILE A 191 -7.42 8.94 -1.01
N VAL A 192 -8.50 9.64 -0.69
CA VAL A 192 -9.84 9.27 -1.18
C VAL A 192 -9.91 9.34 -2.70
N GLN A 193 -9.38 10.40 -3.32
CA GLN A 193 -9.36 10.55 -4.77
C GLN A 193 -8.57 9.44 -5.46
N TRP A 194 -7.45 9.01 -4.86
CA TRP A 194 -6.68 7.90 -5.38
C TRP A 194 -7.52 6.62 -5.38
N VAL A 195 -8.22 6.30 -4.30
CA VAL A 195 -9.09 5.12 -4.24
C VAL A 195 -10.23 5.19 -5.25
N GLN A 196 -10.87 6.35 -5.41
CA GLN A 196 -11.90 6.55 -6.43
C GLN A 196 -11.37 6.24 -7.84
N GLN A 197 -10.19 6.78 -8.19
CA GLN A 197 -9.57 6.51 -9.47
C GLN A 197 -9.14 5.03 -9.61
N ALA A 198 -8.70 4.39 -8.54
CA ALA A 198 -8.35 2.97 -8.54
C ALA A 198 -9.58 2.09 -8.80
N LEU A 199 -10.74 2.42 -8.22
CA LEU A 199 -12.01 1.73 -8.45
C LEU A 199 -12.46 1.85 -9.91
N GLU A 200 -12.41 3.05 -10.50
CA GLU A 200 -12.73 3.25 -11.93
C GLU A 200 -11.85 2.38 -12.83
N ARG A 201 -10.55 2.33 -12.54
CA ARG A 201 -9.56 1.51 -13.25
C ARG A 201 -9.84 0.02 -13.09
N ARG A 202 -10.18 -0.44 -11.88
CA ARG A 202 -10.55 -1.83 -11.58
C ARG A 202 -11.79 -2.26 -12.37
N ILE A 203 -12.86 -1.47 -12.34
CA ILE A 203 -14.09 -1.73 -13.11
C ILE A 203 -13.79 -1.84 -14.60
N SER A 204 -12.98 -0.92 -15.15
CA SER A 204 -12.58 -0.98 -16.56
C SER A 204 -11.79 -2.25 -16.89
N SER A 205 -10.90 -2.68 -15.99
CA SER A 205 -10.10 -3.90 -16.13
C SER A 205 -10.95 -5.17 -16.07
N TYR A 206 -11.92 -5.22 -15.13
CA TYR A 206 -12.81 -6.36 -14.98
C TYR A 206 -13.74 -6.54 -16.17
N ARG A 207 -14.29 -5.45 -16.71
CA ARG A 207 -15.07 -5.49 -17.96
C ARG A 207 -14.22 -6.01 -19.12
N TRP A 208 -13.00 -5.48 -19.26
CA TRP A 208 -12.07 -5.92 -20.30
C TRP A 208 -11.77 -7.43 -20.18
N ALA A 209 -11.53 -7.92 -18.96
CA ALA A 209 -11.24 -9.33 -18.70
C ALA A 209 -12.45 -10.23 -19.02
N LEU A 210 -13.65 -9.84 -18.57
CA LEU A 210 -14.87 -10.60 -18.80
C LEU A 210 -15.16 -10.78 -20.30
N GLU A 211 -15.07 -9.71 -21.08
CA GLU A 211 -15.26 -9.77 -22.54
C GLU A 211 -14.33 -10.79 -23.20
N ARG A 212 -13.06 -10.80 -22.78
CA ARG A 212 -12.05 -11.75 -23.30
C ARG A 212 -12.32 -13.18 -22.86
N LEU A 213 -12.75 -13.41 -21.62
CA LEU A 213 -13.13 -14.74 -21.15
C LEU A 213 -14.32 -15.30 -21.96
N VAL A 214 -15.35 -14.49 -22.20
CA VAL A 214 -16.53 -14.89 -22.99
C VAL A 214 -16.16 -15.25 -24.43
N ILE A 215 -15.22 -14.53 -25.05
CA ILE A 215 -14.73 -14.87 -26.39
C ILE A 215 -14.00 -16.22 -26.41
N GLN A 216 -13.17 -16.50 -25.40
CA GLN A 216 -12.35 -17.72 -25.37
C GLN A 216 -13.17 -18.96 -24.99
N ALA A 217 -14.06 -18.84 -24.00
CA ALA A 217 -14.87 -19.93 -23.49
C ALA A 217 -16.16 -19.39 -22.85
N PRO A 218 -17.28 -19.36 -23.60
CA PRO A 218 -18.57 -18.97 -23.06
C PRO A 218 -18.97 -19.89 -21.90
N ASP A 219 -19.37 -19.29 -20.77
CA ASP A 219 -19.81 -20.00 -19.56
C ASP A 219 -20.96 -19.23 -18.89
N GLY A 220 -21.88 -19.94 -18.23
CA GLY A 220 -22.98 -19.33 -17.48
C GLY A 220 -22.51 -18.44 -16.32
N MET A 221 -21.29 -18.64 -15.82
CA MET A 221 -20.65 -17.77 -14.83
C MET A 221 -20.45 -16.33 -15.32
N ALA A 222 -20.44 -16.09 -16.63
CA ALA A 222 -20.29 -14.75 -17.20
C ALA A 222 -21.39 -13.78 -16.73
N ALA A 223 -22.63 -14.26 -16.63
CA ALA A 223 -23.75 -13.45 -16.16
C ALA A 223 -23.59 -13.07 -14.68
N ASP A 224 -23.01 -13.94 -13.85
CA ASP A 224 -22.75 -13.63 -12.45
C ASP A 224 -21.62 -12.60 -12.30
N ALA A 225 -20.53 -12.77 -13.05
CA ALA A 225 -19.44 -11.80 -13.10
C ALA A 225 -19.94 -10.41 -13.55
N GLU A 226 -20.75 -10.35 -14.61
CA GLU A 226 -21.34 -9.11 -15.11
C GLU A 226 -22.21 -8.40 -14.06
N ARG A 227 -23.09 -9.15 -13.36
CA ARG A 227 -23.90 -8.60 -12.28
C ARG A 227 -23.05 -7.98 -11.18
N GLN A 228 -22.01 -8.68 -10.72
CA GLN A 228 -21.14 -8.18 -9.65
C GLN A 228 -20.33 -6.95 -10.10
N ILE A 229 -19.81 -6.94 -11.32
CA ILE A 229 -19.11 -5.77 -11.89
C ILE A 229 -20.05 -4.56 -11.96
N ASN A 230 -21.30 -4.78 -12.36
CA ASN A 230 -22.30 -3.70 -12.42
C ASN A 230 -22.70 -3.20 -11.03
N GLU A 231 -22.73 -4.07 -10.01
CA GLU A 231 -22.94 -3.63 -8.63
C GLU A 231 -21.79 -2.77 -8.12
N LEU A 232 -20.53 -3.19 -8.34
CA LEU A 232 -19.36 -2.38 -7.98
C LEU A 232 -19.37 -1.02 -8.70
N ALA A 233 -19.74 -1.01 -9.98
CA ALA A 233 -19.89 0.22 -10.74
C ALA A 233 -21.00 1.12 -10.19
N ARG A 234 -22.13 0.54 -9.78
CA ARG A 234 -23.24 1.26 -9.14
C ARG A 234 -22.81 1.86 -7.80
N LEU A 235 -22.11 1.10 -6.97
CA LEU A 235 -21.57 1.60 -5.70
C LEU A 235 -20.61 2.77 -5.94
N THR A 236 -19.66 2.61 -6.85
CA THR A 236 -18.67 3.65 -7.18
C THR A 236 -19.32 4.92 -7.74
N ALA A 237 -20.33 4.80 -8.59
CA ALA A 237 -21.07 5.95 -9.13
C ALA A 237 -21.88 6.72 -8.06
N ASN A 238 -22.29 6.04 -6.98
CA ASN A 238 -23.02 6.63 -5.86
C ASN A 238 -22.11 6.88 -4.64
N ALA A 239 -20.80 6.75 -4.79
CA ALA A 239 -19.86 7.01 -3.71
C ALA A 239 -20.03 8.47 -3.25
N PRO A 240 -19.96 8.74 -1.93
CA PRO A 240 -20.01 10.11 -1.43
C PRO A 240 -18.97 10.96 -2.16
N LEU A 241 -19.38 12.11 -2.70
CA LEU A 241 -18.44 13.08 -3.28
C LEU A 241 -17.69 13.74 -2.12
N ILE A 242 -16.53 13.19 -1.79
CA ILE A 242 -15.78 13.61 -0.59
C ILE A 242 -14.97 14.89 -0.84
N SER A 243 -14.62 15.22 -2.10
CA SER A 243 -13.92 16.47 -2.44
C SER A 243 -13.94 16.76 -3.96
N ALA A 244 -13.77 18.03 -4.35
CA ALA A 244 -13.52 18.40 -5.74
C ALA A 244 -12.16 17.84 -6.22
N PRO A 245 -12.06 17.33 -7.46
CA PRO A 245 -10.82 16.74 -7.97
C PRO A 245 -9.67 17.76 -7.94
N VAL A 246 -8.54 17.39 -7.32
CA VAL A 246 -7.38 18.29 -7.16
C VAL A 246 -6.63 18.51 -8.48
N THR A 247 -6.88 17.69 -9.50
CA THR A 247 -6.23 17.83 -10.81
C THR A 247 -7.18 17.44 -11.94
N GLY A 248 -7.38 18.36 -12.89
CA GLY A 248 -8.31 18.23 -14.03
C GLY A 248 -7.90 17.22 -15.12
N GLN A 249 -7.13 16.18 -14.79
CA GLN A 249 -7.01 15.04 -15.69
C GLN A 249 -8.23 14.15 -15.52
N ALA A 250 -9.29 14.51 -16.24
CA ALA A 250 -10.35 13.58 -16.57
C ALA A 250 -9.72 12.29 -17.06
N VAL A 251 -10.17 11.16 -16.53
CA VAL A 251 -9.82 9.85 -17.07
C VAL A 251 -10.34 9.82 -18.52
N VAL A 252 -9.46 10.11 -19.48
CA VAL A 252 -9.76 9.89 -20.88
C VAL A 252 -9.69 8.39 -21.08
N THR A 253 -10.85 7.74 -20.91
CA THR A 253 -11.07 6.40 -21.42
C THR A 253 -11.05 6.51 -22.94
N LYS A 254 -9.89 6.23 -23.56
CA LYS A 254 -9.93 5.88 -24.99
C LYS A 254 -10.64 4.52 -25.08
N GLY A 255 -11.73 4.53 -25.84
CA GLY A 255 -12.69 3.44 -26.05
C GLY A 255 -12.04 2.09 -26.27
#